data_AF-A0A7C4UDU3-F1
#
_entry.id   AF-A0A7C4UDU3-F1
#
_cell.length_a   1.000
_cell.length_b   1.000
_cell.length_c   1.000
_cell.angle_alpha   90.00
_cell.angle_beta   90.00
_cell.angle_gamma   90.00
#
_symmetry.space_group_name_H-M   'P 1'
#
loop_
_entity.id
_entity.type
_entity.pdbx_description
1 polymer ?
#
loop_
_entity_poly.entity_id
_entity_poly.type
_entity_poly.pdbx_seq_one_letter_code
_entity_poly.pdbx_strand_id
1 'polypeptide(L)'
;MKIQSLRDVLLHELSDLYSAENQLLKALPKMAKAASFEQLRSGFEEHLTQTKGQVERLERIFEILDASPKRKKCVGMEGLIEEGKELLQMDGEEISLDAALINAAQKVEHYEMAAYGSAKAWAEELGLEEVVQLLDQTLEEEKATDKKLTELAEQMVNERARQADSEDERMEDEEVDEEEEESKASGNRRQMAASQ
;
A
#
# COMPACT_ATOMS: atom_id res chain seq x y z
N MET A 1 -13.19 7.35 -28.43
CA MET A 1 -14.65 7.30 -28.15
C MET A 1 -15.22 8.70 -28.34
N LYS A 2 -16.43 8.85 -28.88
CA LYS A 2 -17.14 10.15 -28.90
C LYS A 2 -18.07 10.18 -27.69
N ILE A 3 -17.88 11.14 -26.80
CA ILE A 3 -18.71 11.34 -25.59
C ILE A 3 -19.84 12.30 -25.97
N GLN A 4 -21.09 11.88 -25.82
CA GLN A 4 -22.27 12.68 -26.19
C GLN A 4 -23.24 12.89 -25.02
N SER A 5 -23.09 12.12 -23.95
CA SER A 5 -23.94 12.17 -22.75
C SER A 5 -23.14 11.86 -21.49
N LEU A 6 -23.70 12.18 -20.32
CA LEU A 6 -23.12 11.78 -19.03
C LEU A 6 -23.07 10.25 -18.88
N ARG A 7 -24.06 9.54 -19.44
CA ARG A 7 -24.06 8.07 -19.49
C ARG A 7 -22.85 7.53 -20.27
N ASP A 8 -22.44 8.18 -21.36
CA ASP A 8 -21.23 7.79 -22.10
C ASP A 8 -19.96 7.97 -21.26
N VAL A 9 -19.90 9.05 -20.47
CA VAL A 9 -18.78 9.30 -19.54
C VAL A 9 -18.75 8.19 -18.47
N LEU A 10 -19.89 7.89 -17.84
CA LEU A 10 -20.00 6.82 -16.85
C LEU A 10 -19.58 5.46 -17.42
N LEU A 11 -20.08 5.06 -18.60
CA LEU A 11 -19.72 3.78 -19.22
C LEU A 11 -18.23 3.72 -19.61
N HIS A 12 -17.65 4.86 -20.00
CA HIS A 12 -16.21 4.95 -20.27
C HIS A 12 -15.38 4.72 -19.01
N GLU A 13 -15.80 5.30 -17.89
CA GLU A 13 -15.13 5.20 -16.60
C GLU A 13 -15.27 3.81 -16.00
N LEU A 14 -16.47 3.23 -16.00
CA LEU A 14 -16.70 1.85 -15.57
C LEU A 14 -15.84 0.85 -16.36
N SER A 15 -15.63 1.10 -17.66
CA SER A 15 -14.72 0.27 -18.47
C SER A 15 -13.24 0.50 -18.12
N ASP A 16 -12.90 1.70 -17.63
CA ASP A 16 -11.55 2.01 -17.14
C ASP A 16 -11.27 1.32 -15.81
N LEU A 17 -12.17 1.50 -14.82
CA LEU A 17 -12.17 0.81 -13.53
C LEU A 17 -12.10 -0.70 -13.71
N TYR A 18 -12.95 -1.29 -14.57
CA TYR A 18 -12.91 -2.73 -14.83
C TYR A 18 -11.54 -3.20 -15.35
N SER A 19 -10.87 -2.38 -16.17
CA SER A 19 -9.50 -2.67 -16.60
C SER A 19 -8.46 -2.42 -15.49
N ALA A 20 -8.66 -1.46 -14.61
CA ALA A 20 -7.74 -1.16 -13.51
C ALA A 20 -7.72 -2.33 -12.51
N GLU A 21 -8.89 -2.75 -12.05
CA GLU A 21 -9.11 -3.87 -11.14
C GLU A 21 -8.50 -5.17 -11.66
N ASN A 22 -8.75 -5.50 -12.94
CA ASN A 22 -8.17 -6.68 -13.57
C ASN A 22 -6.64 -6.62 -13.72
N GLN A 23 -6.05 -5.43 -13.73
CA GLN A 23 -4.60 -5.27 -13.67
C GLN A 23 -4.09 -5.47 -12.24
N LEU A 24 -4.79 -4.95 -11.23
CA LEU A 24 -4.47 -5.12 -9.82
C LEU A 24 -4.53 -6.58 -9.37
N LEU A 25 -5.50 -7.37 -9.84
CA LEU A 25 -5.56 -8.81 -9.60
C LEU A 25 -4.24 -9.55 -9.95
N LYS A 26 -3.45 -9.01 -10.88
CA LYS A 26 -2.15 -9.55 -11.30
C LYS A 26 -0.98 -8.94 -10.55
N ALA A 27 -1.13 -7.74 -10.02
CA ALA A 27 -0.10 -7.00 -9.31
C ALA A 27 -0.04 -7.38 -7.82
N LEU A 28 -1.20 -7.45 -7.15
CA LEU A 28 -1.30 -7.70 -5.71
C LEU A 28 -0.58 -8.96 -5.22
N PRO A 29 -0.64 -10.13 -5.91
CA PRO A 29 0.14 -11.29 -5.49
C PRO A 29 1.66 -11.06 -5.47
N LYS A 30 2.16 -10.18 -6.35
CA LYS A 30 3.59 -9.83 -6.40
C LYS A 30 3.95 -8.87 -5.27
N MET A 31 3.08 -7.92 -4.95
CA MET A 31 3.26 -7.00 -3.83
C MET A 31 3.24 -7.73 -2.48
N ALA A 32 2.28 -8.65 -2.28
CA ALA A 32 2.22 -9.52 -1.10
C ALA A 32 3.52 -10.32 -0.92
N LYS A 33 4.03 -10.91 -2.00
CA LYS A 33 5.28 -11.67 -1.96
C LYS A 33 6.51 -10.82 -1.63
N ALA A 34 6.51 -9.55 -2.05
CA ALA A 34 7.62 -8.64 -1.83
C ALA A 34 7.62 -8.02 -0.44
N ALA A 35 6.47 -7.93 0.21
CA ALA A 35 6.36 -7.37 1.55
C ALA A 35 7.06 -8.25 2.60
N SER A 36 7.97 -7.67 3.37
CA SER A 36 8.64 -8.33 4.51
C SER A 36 7.79 -8.31 5.77
N PHE A 37 7.09 -7.21 6.02
CA PHE A 37 6.20 -7.05 7.17
C PHE A 37 4.93 -7.88 6.99
N GLU A 38 4.66 -8.78 7.95
CA GLU A 38 3.57 -9.77 7.87
C GLU A 38 2.19 -9.11 7.74
N GLN A 39 1.98 -8.00 8.45
CA GLN A 39 0.74 -7.25 8.42
C GLN A 39 0.53 -6.57 7.06
N LEU A 40 1.60 -6.08 6.42
CA LEU A 40 1.55 -5.50 5.07
C LEU A 40 1.22 -6.58 4.03
N ARG A 41 1.91 -7.73 4.10
CA ARG A 41 1.61 -8.88 3.26
C ARG A 41 0.15 -9.31 3.37
N SER A 42 -0.35 -9.46 4.60
CA SER A 42 -1.73 -9.82 4.86
C SER A 42 -2.71 -8.78 4.31
N GLY A 43 -2.37 -7.49 4.39
CA GLY A 43 -3.13 -6.41 3.78
C GLY A 43 -3.28 -6.56 2.26
N PHE A 44 -2.21 -6.90 1.55
CA PHE A 44 -2.28 -7.15 0.10
C PHE A 44 -3.09 -8.40 -0.27
N GLU A 45 -3.05 -9.45 0.55
CA GLU A 45 -3.84 -10.67 0.32
C GLU A 45 -5.34 -10.44 0.58
N GLU A 46 -5.68 -9.66 1.61
CA GLU A 46 -7.04 -9.21 1.88
C GLU A 46 -7.55 -8.34 0.74
N HIS A 47 -6.77 -7.34 0.32
CA HIS A 47 -7.14 -6.45 -0.77
C HIS A 47 -7.34 -7.22 -2.08
N LEU A 48 -6.49 -8.21 -2.40
CA LEU A 48 -6.71 -9.11 -3.55
C LEU A 48 -8.07 -9.84 -3.50
N THR A 49 -8.57 -10.16 -2.31
CA THR A 49 -9.89 -10.76 -2.15
C THR A 49 -11.00 -9.73 -2.37
N GLN A 50 -10.83 -8.51 -1.87
CA GLN A 50 -11.75 -7.39 -2.12
C GLN A 50 -11.81 -7.06 -3.62
N THR A 51 -10.67 -6.89 -4.30
CA THR A 51 -10.53 -6.65 -5.75
C THR A 51 -11.31 -7.66 -6.60
N LYS A 52 -11.34 -8.95 -6.20
CA LYS A 52 -12.16 -9.94 -6.91
C LYS A 52 -13.66 -9.63 -6.78
N GLY A 53 -14.11 -9.29 -5.58
CA GLY A 53 -15.49 -8.87 -5.34
C GLY A 53 -15.84 -7.54 -6.02
N GLN A 54 -14.87 -6.63 -6.15
CA GLN A 54 -15.03 -5.35 -6.86
C GLN A 54 -15.20 -5.57 -8.36
N VAL A 55 -14.43 -6.49 -8.96
CA VAL A 55 -14.64 -6.94 -10.36
C VAL A 55 -16.04 -7.52 -10.55
N GLU A 56 -16.50 -8.41 -9.66
CA GLU A 56 -17.85 -8.98 -9.73
C GLU A 56 -18.94 -7.89 -9.62
N ARG A 57 -18.74 -6.88 -8.75
CA ARG A 57 -19.64 -5.72 -8.66
C ARG A 57 -19.69 -4.91 -9.95
N LEU A 58 -18.54 -4.67 -10.59
CA LEU A 58 -18.50 -3.98 -11.88
C LEU A 58 -19.21 -4.78 -12.98
N GLU A 59 -19.06 -6.10 -13.01
CA GLU A 59 -19.81 -6.97 -13.94
C GLU A 59 -21.31 -6.84 -13.71
N ARG A 60 -21.75 -6.87 -12.46
CA ARG A 60 -23.15 -6.64 -12.08
C ARG A 60 -23.65 -5.26 -12.51
N ILE A 61 -22.85 -4.21 -12.34
CA ILE A 61 -23.18 -2.86 -12.82
C ILE A 61 -23.38 -2.85 -14.34
N PHE A 62 -22.51 -3.53 -15.10
CA PHE A 62 -22.67 -3.63 -16.55
C PHE A 62 -23.97 -4.36 -16.94
N GLU A 63 -24.36 -5.41 -16.22
CA GLU A 63 -25.66 -6.08 -16.42
C GLU A 63 -26.85 -5.14 -16.18
N ILE A 64 -26.84 -4.39 -15.06
CA ILE A 64 -27.89 -3.42 -14.72
C ILE A 64 -28.02 -2.35 -15.82
N LEU A 65 -26.90 -1.93 -16.39
CA LEU A 65 -26.84 -0.92 -17.43
C LEU A 65 -27.13 -1.46 -18.84
N ASP A 66 -27.40 -2.76 -19.01
CA ASP A 66 -27.54 -3.41 -20.32
C ASP A 66 -26.37 -3.04 -21.26
N ALA A 67 -25.15 -3.14 -20.71
CA ALA A 67 -23.91 -2.74 -21.37
C ALA A 67 -22.83 -3.81 -21.15
N SER A 68 -21.67 -3.62 -21.78
CA SER A 68 -20.52 -4.50 -21.58
C SER A 68 -19.24 -3.69 -21.44
N PRO A 69 -18.28 -4.15 -20.63
CA PRO A 69 -16.99 -3.50 -20.50
C PRO A 69 -16.30 -3.44 -21.87
N LYS A 70 -15.86 -2.25 -22.26
CA LYS A 70 -15.07 -2.11 -23.48
C LYS A 70 -13.70 -2.74 -23.24
N ARG A 71 -13.18 -3.48 -24.23
CA ARG A 71 -11.79 -3.93 -24.22
C ARG A 71 -10.86 -2.73 -24.43
N LYS A 72 -10.56 -2.03 -23.35
CA LYS A 72 -9.55 -0.98 -23.26
C LYS A 72 -8.64 -1.29 -22.08
N LYS A 73 -7.40 -0.84 -22.17
CA LYS A 73 -6.46 -0.86 -21.06
C LYS A 73 -6.55 0.47 -20.32
N CYS A 74 -6.70 0.42 -19.00
CA CYS A 74 -6.54 1.59 -18.15
C CYS A 74 -5.05 1.94 -18.09
N VAL A 75 -4.68 3.04 -18.74
CA VAL A 75 -3.28 3.53 -18.82
C VAL A 75 -2.83 4.14 -17.49
N GLY A 76 -3.75 4.76 -16.74
CA GLY A 76 -3.46 5.32 -15.41
C GLY A 76 -2.98 4.24 -14.45
N MET A 77 -3.80 3.19 -14.28
CA MET A 77 -3.44 2.05 -13.44
C MET A 77 -2.21 1.30 -13.93
N GLU A 78 -2.01 1.17 -15.25
CA GLU A 78 -0.78 0.60 -15.79
C GLU A 78 0.47 1.35 -15.30
N GLY A 79 0.44 2.69 -15.36
CA GLY A 79 1.56 3.51 -14.90
C GLY A 79 1.85 3.35 -13.42
N LEU A 80 0.81 3.35 -12.57
CA LEU A 80 0.95 3.15 -11.13
C LEU A 80 1.50 1.76 -10.79
N ILE A 81 1.03 0.73 -11.47
CA ILE A 81 1.54 -0.63 -11.30
C ILE A 81 3.00 -0.73 -11.77
N GLU A 82 3.38 -0.02 -12.84
CA GLU A 82 4.76 -0.02 -13.31
C GLU A 82 5.70 0.68 -12.32
N GLU A 83 5.27 1.81 -11.74
CA GLU A 83 5.99 2.47 -10.65
C GLU A 83 6.20 1.50 -9.47
N GLY A 84 5.16 0.77 -9.07
CA GLY A 84 5.27 -0.26 -8.04
C GLY A 84 6.24 -1.39 -8.39
N LYS A 85 6.31 -1.80 -9.66
CA LYS A 85 7.26 -2.84 -10.10
C LYS A 85 8.70 -2.37 -10.13
N GLU A 86 8.96 -1.09 -10.41
CA GLU A 86 10.32 -0.55 -10.35
C GLU A 86 10.87 -0.65 -8.92
N LEU A 87 10.03 -0.42 -7.91
CA LEU A 87 10.38 -0.61 -6.50
C LEU A 87 10.73 -2.07 -6.18
N LEU A 88 10.06 -3.04 -6.79
CA LEU A 88 10.35 -4.47 -6.62
C LEU A 88 11.73 -4.89 -7.17
N GLN A 89 12.38 -4.04 -7.96
CA GLN A 89 13.71 -4.27 -8.52
C GLN A 89 14.81 -3.56 -7.73
N MET A 90 14.46 -2.77 -6.71
CA MET A 90 15.42 -2.05 -5.89
C MET A 90 15.99 -2.97 -4.81
N ASP A 91 17.29 -2.83 -4.56
CA ASP A 91 17.94 -3.41 -3.40
C ASP A 91 17.91 -2.38 -2.25
N GLY A 92 17.54 -2.81 -1.05
CA GLY A 92 17.46 -1.94 0.11
C GLY A 92 17.13 -2.70 1.39
N GLU A 93 17.09 -1.97 2.51
CA GLU A 93 16.61 -2.50 3.78
C GLU A 93 15.12 -2.87 3.68
N GLU A 94 14.74 -4.01 4.24
CA GLU A 94 13.36 -4.53 4.27
C GLU A 94 12.34 -3.47 4.66
N ILE A 95 12.60 -2.73 5.74
CA ILE A 95 11.71 -1.65 6.22
C ILE A 95 11.56 -0.50 5.21
N SER A 96 12.61 -0.18 4.47
CA SER A 96 12.59 0.89 3.48
C SER A 96 11.83 0.45 2.22
N LEU A 97 11.97 -0.82 1.83
CA LEU A 97 11.23 -1.42 0.72
C LEU A 97 9.74 -1.53 1.05
N ASP A 98 9.38 -1.96 2.25
CA ASP A 98 7.98 -2.02 2.70
C ASP A 98 7.33 -0.63 2.75
N ALA A 99 8.06 0.40 3.19
CA ALA A 99 7.56 1.78 3.16
C ALA A 99 7.31 2.26 1.72
N ALA A 100 8.17 1.87 0.77
CA ALA A 100 7.98 2.16 -0.64
C ALA A 100 6.78 1.39 -1.22
N LEU A 101 6.57 0.13 -0.83
CA LEU A 101 5.40 -0.66 -1.21
C LEU A 101 4.09 -0.04 -0.72
N ILE A 102 4.06 0.43 0.53
CA ILE A 102 2.90 1.15 1.08
C ILE A 102 2.63 2.42 0.26
N ASN A 103 3.67 3.22 -0.03
CA ASN A 103 3.48 4.43 -0.83
C ASN A 103 2.91 4.14 -2.22
N ALA A 104 3.41 3.10 -2.91
CA ALA A 104 2.89 2.69 -4.21
C ALA A 104 1.43 2.21 -4.12
N ALA A 105 1.09 1.44 -3.09
CA ALA A 105 -0.27 0.99 -2.84
C ALA A 105 -1.23 2.17 -2.58
N GLN A 106 -0.86 3.13 -1.74
CA GLN A 106 -1.70 4.31 -1.49
C GLN A 106 -1.94 5.14 -2.75
N LYS A 107 -0.97 5.24 -3.66
CA LYS A 107 -1.20 5.91 -4.96
C LYS A 107 -2.27 5.19 -5.80
N VAL A 108 -2.30 3.86 -5.75
CA VAL A 108 -3.35 3.03 -6.36
C VAL A 108 -4.69 3.32 -5.70
N GLU A 109 -4.79 3.24 -4.37
CA GLU A 109 -6.05 3.50 -3.65
C GLU A 109 -6.60 4.91 -3.94
N HIS A 110 -5.73 5.92 -3.95
CA HIS A 110 -6.13 7.30 -4.26
C HIS A 110 -6.64 7.46 -5.70
N TYR A 111 -6.06 6.74 -6.66
CA TYR A 111 -6.56 6.70 -8.03
C TYR A 111 -7.97 6.10 -8.08
N GLU A 112 -8.17 4.98 -7.39
CA GLU A 112 -9.46 4.27 -7.37
C GLU A 112 -10.53 5.05 -6.62
N MET A 113 -10.20 5.66 -5.48
CA MET A 113 -11.10 6.56 -4.76
C MET A 113 -11.58 7.73 -5.63
N ALA A 114 -10.69 8.31 -6.44
CA ALA A 114 -11.07 9.39 -7.37
C ALA A 114 -11.99 8.88 -8.49
N ALA A 115 -11.69 7.72 -9.05
CA ALA A 115 -12.46 7.11 -10.13
C ALA A 115 -13.85 6.64 -9.66
N TYR A 116 -13.92 5.86 -8.58
CA TYR A 116 -15.17 5.39 -7.98
C TYR A 116 -16.02 6.54 -7.44
N GLY A 117 -15.40 7.54 -6.79
CA GLY A 117 -16.11 8.74 -6.34
C GLY A 117 -16.78 9.51 -7.49
N SER A 118 -16.08 9.64 -8.62
CA SER A 118 -16.62 10.29 -9.82
C SER A 118 -17.74 9.46 -10.46
N ALA A 119 -17.52 8.15 -10.62
CA ALA A 119 -18.52 7.24 -11.19
C ALA A 119 -19.80 7.20 -10.35
N LYS A 120 -19.67 7.16 -9.02
CA LYS A 120 -20.81 7.22 -8.08
C LYS A 120 -21.61 8.49 -8.27
N ALA A 121 -20.95 9.66 -8.28
CA ALA A 121 -21.62 10.94 -8.45
C ALA A 121 -22.39 11.04 -9.79
N TRP A 122 -21.82 10.49 -10.88
CA TRP A 122 -22.53 10.46 -12.16
C TRP A 122 -23.68 9.46 -12.18
N ALA A 123 -23.56 8.32 -11.49
CA ALA A 123 -24.66 7.38 -11.32
C ALA A 123 -25.82 7.99 -10.51
N GLU A 124 -25.52 8.79 -9.48
CA GLU A 124 -26.51 9.57 -8.72
C GLU A 124 -27.24 10.56 -9.62
N GLU A 125 -26.53 11.36 -10.41
CA GLU A 125 -27.12 12.34 -11.34
C GLU A 125 -28.02 11.67 -12.39
N LEU A 126 -27.70 10.43 -12.79
CA LEU A 126 -28.49 9.65 -13.73
C LEU A 126 -29.66 8.88 -13.09
N GLY A 127 -29.83 8.97 -11.76
CA GLY A 127 -30.90 8.28 -11.02
C GLY A 127 -30.73 6.76 -10.95
N LEU A 128 -29.49 6.25 -11.00
CA LEU A 128 -29.17 4.83 -11.04
C LEU A 128 -28.92 4.26 -9.63
N GLU A 129 -29.94 4.23 -8.78
CA GLU A 129 -29.81 3.93 -7.33
C GLU A 129 -29.07 2.62 -7.02
N GLU A 130 -29.36 1.52 -7.71
CA GLU A 130 -28.65 0.24 -7.51
C GLU A 130 -27.16 0.33 -7.87
N VAL A 131 -26.82 1.07 -8.93
CA VAL A 131 -25.43 1.29 -9.35
C VAL A 131 -24.70 2.16 -8.33
N VAL A 132 -25.36 3.18 -7.77
CA VAL A 132 -24.80 4.03 -6.71
C VAL A 132 -24.41 3.20 -5.50
N GLN A 133 -25.28 2.30 -5.05
CA GLN A 133 -25.01 1.43 -3.89
C GLN A 133 -23.81 0.51 -4.13
N LEU A 134 -23.70 -0.09 -5.32
CA LEU A 134 -22.58 -0.97 -5.66
C LEU A 134 -21.25 -0.21 -5.74
N LEU A 135 -21.25 0.98 -6.35
CA LEU A 135 -20.06 1.84 -6.44
C LEU A 135 -19.65 2.39 -5.07
N ASP A 136 -20.62 2.74 -4.22
CA ASP A 136 -20.36 3.21 -2.85
C ASP A 136 -19.74 2.11 -1.99
N GLN A 137 -20.22 0.87 -2.12
CA GLN A 137 -19.62 -0.27 -1.43
C GLN A 137 -18.14 -0.43 -1.79
N THR A 138 -17.79 -0.35 -3.07
CA THR A 138 -16.37 -0.38 -3.48
C THR A 138 -15.60 0.81 -2.93
N LEU A 139 -16.14 2.02 -3.07
CA LEU A 139 -15.48 3.23 -2.61
C LEU A 139 -15.14 3.20 -1.10
N GLU A 140 -16.03 2.64 -0.27
CA GLU A 140 -15.77 2.50 1.17
C GLU A 140 -14.73 1.42 1.49
N GLU A 141 -14.63 0.36 0.69
CA GLU A 141 -13.54 -0.63 0.80
C GLU A 141 -12.18 0.00 0.46
N GLU A 142 -12.07 0.81 -0.59
CA GLU A 142 -10.78 1.44 -0.95
C GLU A 142 -10.35 2.46 0.10
N LYS A 143 -11.29 3.26 0.63
CA LYS A 143 -11.00 4.17 1.75
C LYS A 143 -10.53 3.42 2.99
N ALA A 144 -11.14 2.27 3.28
CA ALA A 144 -10.72 1.45 4.41
C ALA A 144 -9.32 0.85 4.18
N THR A 145 -9.00 0.44 2.95
CA THR A 145 -7.67 -0.04 2.58
C THR A 145 -6.61 1.04 2.72
N ASP A 146 -6.83 2.24 2.16
CA ASP A 146 -5.89 3.36 2.28
C ASP A 146 -5.66 3.77 3.74
N LYS A 147 -6.73 3.78 4.55
CA LYS A 147 -6.62 4.04 5.98
C LYS A 147 -5.74 2.98 6.67
N LYS A 148 -5.94 1.70 6.36
CA LYS A 148 -5.13 0.60 6.90
C LYS A 148 -3.66 0.71 6.48
N LEU A 149 -3.40 1.09 5.23
CA LEU A 149 -2.05 1.36 4.73
C LEU A 149 -1.38 2.52 5.48
N THR A 150 -2.13 3.58 5.77
CA THR A 150 -1.64 4.70 6.61
C THR A 150 -1.28 4.24 8.01
N GLU A 151 -2.15 3.44 8.66
CA GLU A 151 -1.88 2.89 9.99
C GLU A 151 -0.63 1.98 10.00
N LEU A 152 -0.43 1.19 8.94
CA LEU A 152 0.78 0.36 8.78
C LEU A 152 2.04 1.21 8.60
N ALA A 153 1.98 2.28 7.81
CA ALA A 153 3.10 3.19 7.63
C ALA A 153 3.54 3.82 8.97
N GLU A 154 2.58 4.27 9.77
CA GLU A 154 2.85 4.83 11.10
C GLU A 154 3.44 3.79 12.06
N GLN A 155 2.93 2.55 12.03
CA GLN A 155 3.45 1.46 12.85
C GLN A 155 4.92 1.15 12.53
N MET A 156 5.28 1.09 11.24
CA MET A 156 6.66 0.86 10.81
C MET A 156 7.62 1.95 11.27
N VAL A 157 7.20 3.22 11.23
CA VAL A 157 8.01 4.34 11.75
C VAL A 157 8.26 4.17 13.26
N ASN A 158 7.23 3.76 14.01
CA ASN A 158 7.34 3.54 15.44
C ASN A 158 8.23 2.34 15.80
N GLU A 159 8.20 1.26 15.01
CA GLU A 159 9.10 0.12 15.18
C GLU A 159 10.55 0.50 14.91
N ARG A 160 10.82 1.29 13.86
CA ARG A 160 12.15 1.82 13.58
C ARG A 160 12.69 2.71 14.71
N ALA A 161 11.85 3.59 15.25
CA ALA A 161 12.23 4.46 16.36
C ALA A 161 12.64 3.63 17.59
N ARG A 162 11.86 2.59 17.93
CA ARG A 162 12.20 1.69 19.04
C ARG A 162 13.49 0.89 18.81
N GLN A 163 13.75 0.47 17.57
CA GLN A 163 15.00 -0.24 17.24
C GLN A 163 16.20 0.69 17.39
N ALA A 164 16.12 1.93 16.91
CA ALA A 164 17.16 2.93 17.08
C ALA A 164 17.43 3.24 18.57
N ASP A 165 16.37 3.45 19.37
CA ASP A 165 16.52 3.67 20.82
C ASP A 165 17.23 2.47 21.49
N SER A 166 16.90 1.23 21.10
CA SER A 166 17.52 0.02 21.65
C SER A 166 18.97 -0.22 21.18
N GLU A 167 19.37 0.37 20.06
CA GLU A 167 20.74 0.31 19.54
C GLU A 167 21.62 1.37 20.22
N ASP A 168 21.09 2.58 20.44
CA ASP A 168 21.75 3.62 21.23
C ASP A 168 21.96 3.14 22.68
N GLU A 169 20.94 2.56 23.34
CA GLU A 169 21.09 1.99 24.70
C GLU A 169 22.16 0.87 24.75
N ARG A 170 22.25 0.03 23.71
CA ARG A 170 23.27 -1.02 23.65
C ARG A 170 24.68 -0.48 23.41
N MET A 171 24.83 0.57 22.60
CA MET A 171 26.12 1.23 22.39
C MET A 171 26.57 1.96 23.66
N GLU A 172 25.65 2.60 24.39
CA GLU A 172 25.95 3.22 25.69
C GLU A 172 26.41 2.18 26.72
N ASP A 173 25.74 1.02 26.81
CA ASP A 173 26.15 -0.07 27.71
C ASP A 173 27.54 -0.65 27.34
N GLU A 174 27.84 -0.83 26.05
CA GLU A 174 29.15 -1.31 25.57
C GLU A 174 30.29 -0.30 25.83
N GLU A 175 30.04 1.00 25.65
CA GLU A 175 31.03 2.06 25.99
C GLU A 175 31.36 2.08 27.49
N VAL A 176 30.34 1.89 28.35
CA VAL A 176 30.54 1.84 29.81
C VAL A 176 31.36 0.61 30.22
N ASP A 177 31.10 -0.55 29.62
CA ASP A 177 31.87 -1.77 29.88
C ASP A 177 33.34 -1.65 29.43
N GLU A 178 33.61 -1.02 28.28
CA GLU A 178 34.98 -0.75 27.81
C GLU A 178 35.74 0.22 28.72
N GLU A 179 35.11 1.32 29.16
CA GLU A 179 35.72 2.26 30.11
C GLU A 179 36.03 1.61 31.47
N GLU A 180 35.14 0.75 31.95
CA GLU A 180 35.36 -0.02 33.18
C GLU A 180 36.56 -0.98 33.07
N GLU A 181 36.69 -1.71 31.95
CA GLU A 181 37.83 -2.60 31.70
C GLU A 181 39.16 -1.84 31.61
N GLU A 182 39.20 -0.71 30.91
CA GLU A 182 40.41 0.13 30.83
C GLU A 182 40.83 0.67 32.21
N SER A 183 39.86 1.08 33.03
CA SER A 183 40.12 1.58 34.39
C SER A 183 40.73 0.49 35.28
N LYS A 184 40.22 -0.75 35.21
CA LYS A 184 40.71 -1.92 35.96
C LYS A 184 42.12 -2.30 35.48
N ALA A 185 42.38 -2.25 34.18
CA ALA A 185 43.69 -2.53 33.58
C ALA A 185 44.75 -1.46 33.91
N SER A 186 44.34 -0.20 34.06
CA SER A 186 45.20 0.92 34.49
C SER A 186 45.51 0.85 35.99
N GLY A 187 44.52 0.51 36.82
CA GLY A 187 44.67 0.32 38.27
C GLY A 187 45.64 -0.81 38.62
N ASN A 188 45.52 -1.96 37.97
CA ASN A 188 46.45 -3.09 38.17
C ASN A 188 47.88 -2.77 37.75
N ARG A 189 48.08 -1.99 36.67
CA ARG A 189 49.42 -1.55 36.23
C ARG A 189 50.09 -0.61 37.22
N ARG A 190 49.32 0.29 37.87
CA ARG A 190 49.84 1.18 38.92
C ARG A 190 50.21 0.44 40.21
N GLN A 191 49.43 -0.57 40.62
CA GLN A 191 49.76 -1.41 41.79
C GLN A 191 51.02 -2.27 41.58
N MET A 192 51.20 -2.82 40.37
CA MET A 192 52.40 -3.60 40.02
C MET A 192 53.68 -2.74 39.99
N ALA A 193 53.58 -1.48 39.57
CA ALA A 193 54.73 -0.56 39.53
C ALA A 193 55.14 -0.02 40.91
N ALA A 194 54.24 -0.01 41.89
CA ALA A 194 54.51 0.46 43.26
C ALA A 194 55.10 -0.62 44.19
N SER A 195 55.27 -1.85 43.69
CA SER A 195 55.74 -3.01 44.47
C SER A 195 57.17 -3.46 44.11
N GLN A 196 57.92 -2.63 43.37
CA GLN A 196 59.35 -2.82 43.03
C GLN A 196 60.18 -1.70 43.64
#